data_AF-A0A7W8MV29-F1
#
_entry.id   AF-A0A7W8MV29-F1
#
_cell.length_a   1.000
_cell.length_b   1.000
_cell.length_c   1.000
_cell.angle_alpha   90.00
_cell.angle_beta   90.00
_cell.angle_gamma   90.00
#
_symmetry.space_group_name_H-M   'P 1'
#
loop_
_entity.id
_entity.type
_entity.pdbx_description
1 polymer ?
#
loop_
_entity_poly.entity_id
_entity_poly.type
_entity_poly.pdbx_seq_one_letter_code
_entity_poly.pdbx_strand_id
1 'polypeptide(L)'
;MRENRPIGEVLVELSGCDHETAKQIITSQEMSEPLYRFDQEDFHVWITAIQEECDYILTTNYRRFPAQIGSIKRIHPREFYRYLSDMEYVFKERESHE
;
A
#
# COMPACT_ATOMS: atom_id res chain seq x y z
N MET A 1 -7.48 5.48 -23.47
CA MET A 1 -7.86 4.22 -22.79
C MET A 1 -6.66 3.72 -22.01
N ARG A 2 -6.62 3.92 -20.68
CA ARG A 2 -5.57 3.38 -19.80
C ARG A 2 -5.90 1.98 -19.26
N GLU A 3 -7.13 1.49 -19.50
CA GLU A 3 -7.69 0.23 -18.98
C GLU A 3 -6.82 -1.03 -19.11
N ASN A 4 -6.05 -1.15 -20.19
CA ASN A 4 -5.20 -2.31 -20.45
C ASN A 4 -3.76 -2.12 -19.98
N ARG A 5 -3.40 -0.92 -19.49
CA ARG A 5 -2.06 -0.65 -18.99
C ARG A 5 -1.86 -1.32 -17.63
N PRO A 6 -0.62 -1.76 -17.31
CA PRO A 6 -0.27 -2.17 -15.97
C PRO A 6 -0.62 -1.09 -14.95
N ILE A 7 -1.30 -1.45 -13.87
CA ILE A 7 -1.70 -0.51 -12.82
C ILE A 7 -0.49 0.23 -12.23
N GLY A 8 0.66 -0.45 -12.08
CA GLY A 8 1.88 0.16 -11.55
C GLY A 8 2.37 1.34 -12.38
N GLU A 9 2.36 1.22 -13.71
CA GLU A 9 2.73 2.33 -14.61
C GLU A 9 1.77 3.51 -14.49
N VAL A 10 0.47 3.22 -14.35
CA VAL A 10 -0.55 4.26 -14.18
C VAL A 10 -0.38 4.98 -12.86
N LEU A 11 -0.08 4.25 -11.78
CA LEU A 11 0.15 4.83 -10.45
C LEU A 11 1.40 5.70 -10.42
N VAL A 12 2.51 5.27 -11.02
CA VAL A 12 3.73 6.07 -11.15
C VAL A 12 3.46 7.37 -11.92
N GLU A 13 2.73 7.28 -13.04
CA GLU A 13 2.39 8.46 -13.85
C GLU A 13 1.51 9.46 -13.07
N LEU A 14 0.58 8.97 -12.26
CA LEU A 14 -0.37 9.81 -11.53
C LEU A 14 0.15 10.34 -10.19
N SER A 15 1.01 9.57 -9.51
CA SER A 15 1.56 9.98 -8.21
C SER A 15 2.64 11.05 -8.34
N GLY A 16 3.40 11.02 -9.45
CA GLY A 16 4.59 11.86 -9.60
C GLY A 16 5.69 11.54 -8.59
N CYS A 17 5.72 10.31 -8.06
CA CYS A 17 6.71 9.87 -7.09
C CYS A 17 8.13 9.86 -7.67
N ASP A 18 9.13 9.81 -6.80
CA ASP A 18 10.54 9.74 -7.20
C ASP A 18 10.87 8.41 -7.93
N HIS A 19 12.07 8.35 -8.51
CA HIS A 19 12.52 7.22 -9.30
C HIS A 19 12.64 5.90 -8.52
N GLU A 20 13.08 5.96 -7.25
CA GLU A 20 13.25 4.77 -6.43
C GLU A 20 11.88 4.21 -6.03
N THR A 21 10.96 5.09 -5.61
CA THR A 21 9.56 4.72 -5.32
C THR A 21 8.88 4.14 -6.56
N ALA A 22 9.07 4.77 -7.73
CA ALA A 22 8.51 4.28 -8.99
C ALA A 22 9.02 2.86 -9.34
N LYS A 23 10.31 2.61 -9.15
CA LYS A 23 10.93 1.30 -9.37
C LYS A 23 10.38 0.24 -8.43
N GLN A 24 10.17 0.59 -7.16
CA GLN A 24 9.55 -0.32 -6.19
C GLN A 24 8.10 -0.66 -6.57
N ILE A 25 7.31 0.32 -7.00
CA ILE A 25 5.94 0.10 -7.44
C ILE A 25 5.91 -0.85 -8.64
N ILE A 26 6.65 -0.54 -9.72
CA ILE A 26 6.58 -1.31 -10.96
C ILE A 26 7.00 -2.78 -10.77
N THR A 27 7.92 -3.05 -9.84
CA THR A 27 8.43 -4.40 -9.56
C THR A 27 7.61 -5.19 -8.54
N SER A 28 6.64 -4.55 -7.89
CA SER A 28 5.81 -5.20 -6.87
C SER A 28 4.73 -6.10 -7.48
N GLN A 29 4.30 -7.10 -6.70
CA GLN A 29 3.25 -8.04 -7.11
C GLN A 29 1.96 -7.30 -7.47
N GLU A 30 1.16 -7.84 -8.39
CA GLU A 30 -0.08 -7.24 -8.90
C GLU A 30 0.12 -5.97 -9.75
N MET A 31 1.25 -5.27 -9.68
CA MET A 31 1.45 -4.00 -10.41
C MET A 31 1.63 -4.16 -11.92
N SER A 32 1.93 -5.38 -12.38
CA SER A 32 1.91 -5.76 -13.80
C SER A 32 0.51 -6.07 -14.33
N GLU A 33 -0.50 -6.23 -13.45
CA GLU A 33 -1.86 -6.55 -13.84
C GLU A 33 -2.54 -5.34 -14.49
N PRO A 34 -3.42 -5.56 -15.48
CA PRO A 34 -4.09 -4.48 -16.18
C PRO A 34 -5.08 -3.75 -15.27
N LEU A 35 -5.16 -2.44 -15.47
CA LEU A 35 -5.98 -1.52 -14.70
C LEU A 35 -7.44 -2.00 -14.50
N TYR A 36 -8.08 -2.56 -15.53
CA TYR A 36 -9.48 -3.01 -15.42
C TYR A 36 -9.71 -4.08 -14.34
N ARG A 37 -8.67 -4.76 -13.83
CA ARG A 37 -8.82 -5.72 -12.72
C ARG A 37 -9.08 -5.03 -11.38
N PHE A 38 -8.74 -3.75 -11.26
CA PHE A 38 -8.82 -2.98 -10.02
C PHE A 38 -9.97 -2.00 -10.00
N ASP A 39 -10.37 -1.55 -8.80
CA ASP A 39 -11.40 -0.52 -8.65
C ASP A 39 -10.81 0.87 -8.91
N GLN A 40 -11.23 1.51 -10.00
CA GLN A 40 -10.69 2.80 -10.39
C GLN A 40 -11.21 3.94 -9.51
N GLU A 41 -12.31 3.75 -8.79
CA GLU A 41 -12.82 4.77 -7.87
C GLU A 41 -11.90 4.93 -6.64
N ASP A 42 -11.18 3.87 -6.28
CA ASP A 42 -10.22 3.84 -5.16
C ASP A 42 -8.83 4.42 -5.50
N PHE A 43 -8.62 4.87 -6.74
CA PHE A 43 -7.33 5.40 -7.21
C PHE A 43 -6.75 6.51 -6.33
N HIS A 44 -7.61 7.42 -5.91
CA HIS A 44 -7.20 8.57 -5.09
C HIS A 44 -6.56 8.11 -3.78
N VAL A 45 -7.05 7.03 -3.18
CA VAL A 45 -6.47 6.44 -1.96
C VAL A 45 -5.04 5.97 -2.21
N TRP A 46 -4.80 5.30 -3.34
CA TRP A 46 -3.48 4.76 -3.69
C TRP A 46 -2.50 5.86 -4.02
N ILE A 47 -2.94 6.86 -4.79
CA ILE A 47 -2.11 8.02 -5.16
C ILE A 47 -1.70 8.78 -3.90
N THR A 48 -2.65 9.08 -3.01
CA THR A 48 -2.35 9.75 -1.74
C THR A 48 -1.41 8.92 -0.87
N ALA A 49 -1.62 7.60 -0.77
CA ALA A 49 -0.71 6.75 0.01
C ALA A 49 0.73 6.76 -0.52
N ILE A 50 0.91 6.80 -1.85
CA ILE A 50 2.24 6.90 -2.48
C ILE A 50 2.85 8.28 -2.20
N GLN A 51 2.08 9.36 -2.38
CA GLN A 51 2.57 10.73 -2.22
C GLN A 51 2.94 11.08 -0.78
N GLU A 52 2.18 10.54 0.18
CA GLU A 52 2.41 10.72 1.61
C GLU A 52 3.34 9.65 2.21
N GLU A 53 4.01 8.85 1.36
CA GLU A 53 4.99 7.85 1.77
C GLU A 53 4.48 6.88 2.87
N CYS A 54 3.21 6.48 2.77
CA CYS A 54 2.56 5.68 3.80
C CYS A 54 3.09 4.24 3.85
N ASP A 55 3.27 3.68 5.05
CA ASP A 55 3.59 2.25 5.19
C ASP A 55 2.37 1.34 4.96
N TYR A 56 1.18 1.82 5.32
CA TYR A 56 -0.05 1.03 5.36
C TYR A 56 -1.26 1.78 4.82
N ILE A 57 -2.12 1.05 4.11
CA ILE A 57 -3.50 1.45 3.83
C ILE A 57 -4.43 0.60 4.70
N LEU A 58 -5.08 1.24 5.68
CA LEU A 58 -6.03 0.58 6.58
C LEU A 58 -7.40 0.53 5.93
N THR A 59 -7.85 -0.67 5.56
CA THR A 59 -9.18 -0.83 4.96
C THR A 59 -9.72 -2.24 5.16
N THR A 60 -11.04 -2.36 5.22
CA THR A 60 -11.75 -3.64 5.11
C THR A 60 -12.12 -3.96 3.67
N ASN A 61 -11.80 -3.09 2.71
CA ASN A 61 -12.02 -3.35 1.29
C ASN A 61 -10.92 -4.27 0.74
N TYR A 62 -11.32 -5.43 0.23
CA TYR A 62 -10.46 -6.41 -0.47
C TYR A 62 -10.86 -6.55 -1.94
N ARG A 63 -11.95 -5.92 -2.37
CA ARG A 63 -12.53 -6.17 -3.67
C ARG A 63 -11.81 -5.31 -4.69
N ARG A 64 -11.07 -5.96 -5.60
CA ARG A 64 -10.34 -5.27 -6.68
C ARG A 64 -9.38 -4.18 -6.14
N PHE A 65 -8.87 -4.39 -4.93
CA PHE A 65 -7.93 -3.52 -4.25
C PHE A 65 -6.62 -4.29 -4.06
N PRO A 66 -5.48 -3.79 -4.54
CA PRO A 66 -4.21 -4.50 -4.45
C PRO A 66 -3.83 -4.82 -2.99
N ALA A 67 -3.20 -5.97 -2.76
CA ALA A 67 -2.69 -6.29 -1.42
C ALA A 67 -1.48 -5.43 -1.04
N GLN A 68 -0.72 -4.99 -2.05
CA GLN A 68 0.50 -4.20 -1.88
C GLN A 68 0.73 -3.28 -3.08
N ILE A 69 1.31 -2.10 -2.83
CA ILE A 69 1.72 -1.14 -3.85
C ILE A 69 3.14 -0.70 -3.50
N GLY A 70 4.16 -1.17 -4.23
CA GLY A 70 5.55 -0.93 -3.81
C GLY A 70 5.82 -1.53 -2.43
N SER A 71 6.22 -0.71 -1.47
CA SER A 71 6.38 -1.08 -0.05
C SER A 71 5.08 -0.99 0.77
N ILE A 72 4.07 -0.28 0.27
CA ILE A 72 2.83 0.06 0.98
C ILE A 72 1.94 -1.18 1.07
N LYS A 73 1.57 -1.57 2.29
CA LYS A 73 0.74 -2.76 2.52
C LYS A 73 -0.70 -2.40 2.82
N ARG A 74 -1.62 -3.13 2.21
CA ARG A 74 -3.01 -3.10 2.65
C ARG A 74 -3.17 -3.97 3.90
N ILE A 75 -3.72 -3.41 4.97
CA ILE A 75 -3.91 -4.11 6.24
C ILE A 75 -5.33 -3.94 6.76
N HIS A 76 -5.89 -5.01 7.32
CA HIS A 76 -7.17 -4.94 8.02
C HIS A 76 -7.02 -4.09 9.29
N PRO A 77 -7.96 -3.20 9.64
CA PRO A 77 -7.87 -2.39 10.86
C PRO A 77 -7.65 -3.21 12.13
N ARG A 78 -8.32 -4.37 12.25
CA ARG A 78 -8.10 -5.32 13.38
C ARG A 78 -6.67 -5.86 13.46
N GLU A 79 -6.07 -6.18 12.31
CA GLU A 79 -4.70 -6.70 12.27
C GLU A 79 -3.69 -5.60 12.59
N PHE A 80 -3.94 -4.37 12.11
CA PHE A 80 -3.14 -3.21 12.48
C PHE A 80 -3.21 -2.91 13.98
N TYR A 81 -4.41 -2.99 14.58
CA TYR A 81 -4.57 -2.82 16.02
C TYR A 81 -3.76 -3.86 16.81
N ARG A 82 -3.82 -5.14 16.40
CA ARG A 82 -2.99 -6.20 17.00
C ARG A 82 -1.49 -5.90 16.91
N TYR A 83 -1.03 -5.49 15.73
CA TYR A 83 0.37 -5.11 15.51
C TYR A 83 0.83 -4.01 16.48
N LEU A 84 -0.01 -2.99 16.72
CA LEU A 84 0.29 -1.94 17.69
C LEU A 84 0.31 -2.44 19.13
N SER A 85 -0.64 -3.30 19.52
CA SER A 85 -0.68 -3.87 20.88
C SER A 85 0.51 -4.78 21.17
N ASP A 86 0.94 -5.58 20.18
CA ASP A 86 2.10 -6.46 20.32
C ASP A 86 3.40 -5.65 20.43
N MET A 87 3.51 -4.54 19.68
CA MET A 87 4.63 -3.60 19.79
C MET A 87 4.69 -2.95 21.18
N GLU A 88 3.56 -2.47 21.71
CA GLU A 88 3.49 -1.88 23.05
C GLU A 88 3.97 -2.85 24.13
N TYR A 89 3.65 -4.14 24.00
CA TYR A 89 4.09 -5.17 24.91
C TYR A 89 5.62 -5.37 24.87
N VAL A 90 6.23 -5.41 23.67
CA VAL A 90 7.69 -5.52 23.51
C VAL A 90 8.44 -4.34 24.12
N PHE A 91 7.90 -3.11 24.01
CA PHE A 91 8.52 -1.94 24.65
C PHE A 91 8.43 -2.02 26.18
N LYS A 92 7.29 -2.43 26.72
CA LYS A 92 7.12 -2.62 28.17
C LYS A 92 8.04 -3.69 28.76
N GLU A 93 8.25 -4.81 28.07
CA GLU A 93 9.19 -5.84 28.54
C GLU A 93 10.63 -5.32 28.60
N ARG A 94 11.05 -4.51 27.62
CA ARG A 94 12.40 -3.91 27.59
C ARG A 94 12.63 -2.92 28.73
N GLU A 95 11.65 -2.08 29.06
CA GLU A 95 11.75 -1.14 30.20
C GLU A 95 11.75 -1.85 31.56
N SER A 96 11.13 -3.03 31.67
CA SER A 96 11.09 -3.81 32.92
C SER A 96 12.36 -4.62 33.22
N HIS A 97 13.32 -4.63 32.28
CA HIS A 97 14.58 -5.37 32.37
C HIS A 97 15.84 -4.47 32.40
N GLU A 98 15.65 -3.15 32.51
CA GLU A 98 16.70 -2.15 32.83
C GLU A 98 16.62 -1.73 34.30
#